data_AF-A0A0R0B2F4-F1
#
_entry.id   AF-A0A0R0B2F4-F1
#
_cell.length_a   1.000
_cell.length_b   1.000
_cell.length_c   1.000
_cell.angle_alpha   90.00
_cell.angle_beta   90.00
_cell.angle_gamma   90.00
#
_symmetry.space_group_name_H-M   'P 1'
#
loop_
_entity.id
_entity.type
_entity.pdbx_description
1 polymer ?
#
loop_
_entity_poly.entity_id
_entity_poly.type
_entity_poly.pdbx_seq_one_letter_code
_entity_poly.pdbx_strand_id
1 'polypeptide(L)'
;MRNAQKNPGGRTLSEVVPAQTYEKWVALKARYIGKDAGVEKQRPMYAAYALYSAALKQHGLTDVPSLGAVIAKATRDSGLERLDARYSLPNDNLRRALKEFDVAADADAQCLDRTLDVLQAYLEFAPVAAEAWAAGDIQRYRDAEQRYVPIEGCWARLTNEAMARSSGVDDPYANVDATWLAAVRNALRNNATVFSTLPARDLINATGLAKALRDDGFAVTPLFTDVPTQSGTSTPDPRTAAKLAKDLAQRH
;
A
#
# COMPACT_ATOMS: atom_id res chain seq x y z
N MET A 1 -16.41 12.81 7.20
CA MET A 1 -15.53 11.66 7.53
C MET A 1 -14.53 11.92 8.67
N ARG A 2 -13.96 13.13 8.87
CA ARG A 2 -13.00 13.40 9.98
C ARG A 2 -13.48 12.99 11.38
N ASN A 3 -14.77 13.01 11.66
CA ASN A 3 -15.31 12.59 12.96
C ASN A 3 -15.26 11.08 13.17
N ALA A 4 -15.36 10.26 12.11
CA ALA A 4 -15.28 8.80 12.20
C ALA A 4 -13.86 8.32 12.54
N GLN A 5 -12.85 9.20 12.39
CA GLN A 5 -11.46 8.89 12.70
C GLN A 5 -11.09 9.11 14.17
N LYS A 6 -11.99 9.72 14.97
CA LYS A 6 -11.74 10.04 16.38
C LYS A 6 -12.39 9.00 17.28
N ASN A 7 -11.80 8.82 18.47
CA ASN A 7 -12.44 8.01 19.51
C ASN A 7 -13.80 8.62 19.89
N PRO A 8 -14.83 7.78 20.10
CA PRO A 8 -16.11 8.22 20.64
C PRO A 8 -15.93 8.99 21.95
N GLY A 9 -16.70 10.07 22.12
CA GLY A 9 -16.63 10.92 23.32
C GLY A 9 -15.31 11.71 23.48
N GLY A 10 -14.42 11.69 22.49
CA GLY A 10 -13.14 12.40 22.55
C GLY A 10 -12.10 11.76 23.46
N ARG A 11 -12.28 10.48 23.81
CA ARG A 11 -11.35 9.68 24.62
C ARG A 11 -9.95 9.63 23.99
N THR A 12 -8.92 9.52 24.81
CA THR A 12 -7.54 9.38 24.36
C THR A 12 -7.16 7.93 24.14
N LEU A 13 -6.04 7.68 23.43
CA LEU A 13 -5.49 6.34 23.23
C LEU A 13 -5.23 5.62 24.56
N SER A 14 -4.69 6.32 25.56
CA SER A 14 -4.45 5.78 26.90
C SER A 14 -5.72 5.25 27.59
N GLU A 15 -6.89 5.76 27.22
CA GLU A 15 -8.16 5.34 27.80
C GLU A 15 -8.80 4.15 27.06
N VAL A 16 -8.38 3.86 25.82
CA VAL A 16 -9.06 2.89 24.93
C VAL A 16 -8.19 1.69 24.53
N VAL A 17 -6.89 1.70 24.86
CA VAL A 17 -5.97 0.59 24.58
C VAL A 17 -5.37 0.03 25.88
N PRO A 18 -4.86 -1.22 25.88
CA PRO A 18 -4.13 -1.77 27.02
C PRO A 18 -2.91 -0.91 27.40
N ALA A 19 -2.58 -0.86 28.70
CA ALA A 19 -1.47 -0.04 29.19
C ALA A 19 -0.13 -0.36 28.50
N GLN A 20 0.15 -1.64 28.24
CA GLN A 20 1.36 -2.08 27.53
C GLN A 20 1.40 -1.56 26.08
N THR A 21 0.27 -1.58 25.38
CA THR A 21 0.15 -1.01 24.03
C THR A 21 0.40 0.49 24.07
N TYR A 22 -0.15 1.20 25.07
CA TYR A 22 0.06 2.64 25.21
C TYR A 22 1.53 3.00 25.51
N GLU A 23 2.23 2.19 26.31
CA GLU A 23 3.66 2.39 26.58
C GLU A 23 4.51 2.31 25.29
N LYS A 24 4.29 1.26 24.47
CA LYS A 24 4.94 1.13 23.15
C LYS A 24 4.59 2.32 22.24
N TRP A 25 3.32 2.72 22.22
CA TRP A 25 2.84 3.88 21.47
C TRP A 25 3.60 5.15 21.84
N VAL A 26 3.74 5.47 23.12
CA VAL A 26 4.42 6.70 23.57
C VAL A 26 5.86 6.76 23.04
N ALA A 27 6.59 5.65 23.12
CA ALA A 27 7.96 5.58 22.61
C ALA A 27 8.04 5.80 21.09
N LEU A 28 7.22 5.09 20.30
CA LEU A 28 7.23 5.18 18.85
C LEU A 28 6.67 6.51 18.33
N LYS A 29 5.63 7.05 18.97
CA LYS A 29 5.09 8.39 18.69
C LYS A 29 6.17 9.44 18.88
N ALA A 30 6.89 9.42 20.00
CA ALA A 30 7.94 10.39 20.29
C ALA A 30 9.04 10.37 19.21
N ARG A 31 9.37 9.18 18.70
CA ARG A 31 10.39 8.98 17.66
C ARG A 31 9.95 9.48 16.27
N TYR A 32 8.73 9.15 15.84
CA TYR A 32 8.31 9.34 14.44
C TYR A 32 7.32 10.48 14.22
N ILE A 33 6.45 10.78 15.18
CA ILE A 33 5.40 11.82 15.06
C ILE A 33 5.79 13.09 15.82
N GLY A 34 6.39 12.95 16.99
CA GLY A 34 6.72 14.06 17.89
C GLY A 34 5.53 14.51 18.75
N LYS A 35 5.30 15.83 18.82
CA LYS A 35 4.40 16.47 19.80
C LYS A 35 2.95 16.61 19.37
N ASP A 36 2.54 16.01 18.25
CA ASP A 36 1.14 16.09 17.81
C ASP A 36 0.22 15.44 18.86
N ALA A 37 -0.62 16.25 19.50
CA ALA A 37 -1.61 15.77 20.47
C ALA A 37 -2.92 15.34 19.78
N GLY A 38 -3.12 15.70 18.50
CA GLY A 38 -4.30 15.32 17.73
C GLY A 38 -4.40 13.82 17.52
N VAL A 39 -3.26 13.14 17.33
CA VAL A 39 -3.20 11.67 17.16
C VAL A 39 -3.65 10.91 18.41
N GLU A 40 -3.54 11.50 19.61
CA GLU A 40 -4.01 10.87 20.85
C GLU A 40 -5.53 10.70 20.90
N LYS A 41 -6.26 11.50 20.14
CA LYS A 41 -7.73 11.46 20.09
C LYS A 41 -8.27 10.67 18.90
N GLN A 42 -7.38 10.09 18.10
CA GLN A 42 -7.75 9.23 16.99
C GLN A 42 -8.12 7.84 17.49
N ARG A 43 -8.95 7.13 16.71
CA ARG A 43 -9.14 5.70 16.89
C ARG A 43 -7.80 4.96 16.75
N PRO A 44 -7.52 3.91 17.54
CA PRO A 44 -6.25 3.19 17.51
C PRO A 44 -5.74 2.83 16.10
N MET A 45 -6.58 2.33 15.19
CA MET A 45 -6.20 1.99 13.81
C MET A 45 -5.74 3.20 13.00
N TYR A 46 -6.33 4.38 13.21
CA TYR A 46 -5.91 5.60 12.51
C TYR A 46 -4.67 6.21 13.15
N ALA A 47 -4.48 6.07 14.46
CA ALA A 47 -3.21 6.39 15.10
C ALA A 47 -2.08 5.48 14.58
N ALA A 48 -2.37 4.19 14.36
CA ALA A 48 -1.46 3.24 13.72
C ALA A 48 -1.07 3.70 12.31
N TYR A 49 -2.06 4.11 11.51
CA TYR A 49 -1.82 4.68 10.18
C TYR A 49 -0.94 5.95 10.24
N ALA A 50 -1.26 6.88 11.15
CA ALA A 50 -0.50 8.11 11.31
C ALA A 50 0.97 7.84 11.67
N LEU A 51 1.20 6.88 12.58
CA LEU A 51 2.54 6.44 12.96
C LEU A 51 3.28 5.78 11.80
N TYR A 52 2.62 4.86 11.10
CA TYR A 52 3.18 4.18 9.93
C TYR A 52 3.60 5.19 8.85
N SER A 53 2.70 6.10 8.45
CA SER A 53 2.97 7.10 7.42
C SER A 53 4.10 8.06 7.84
N ALA A 54 4.11 8.51 9.11
CA ALA A 54 5.19 9.35 9.62
C ALA A 54 6.54 8.63 9.61
N ALA A 55 6.57 7.36 10.01
CA ALA A 55 7.77 6.55 10.02
C ALA A 55 8.29 6.30 8.60
N LEU A 56 7.42 5.95 7.64
CA LEU A 56 7.81 5.83 6.24
C LEU A 56 8.45 7.11 5.71
N LYS A 57 7.82 8.26 5.97
CA LYS A 57 8.31 9.57 5.51
C LYS A 57 9.70 9.87 6.03
N GLN A 58 9.98 9.57 7.29
CA GLN A 58 11.31 9.76 7.88
C GLN A 58 12.38 8.87 7.22
N HIS A 59 11.97 7.73 6.67
CA HIS A 59 12.82 6.81 5.90
C HIS A 59 12.80 7.09 4.38
N GLY A 60 12.26 8.22 3.93
CA GLY A 60 12.19 8.56 2.50
C GLY A 60 11.20 7.72 1.68
N LEU A 61 10.30 7.01 2.36
CA LEU A 61 9.27 6.18 1.74
C LEU A 61 7.91 6.89 1.73
N THR A 62 6.98 6.38 0.93
CA THR A 62 5.59 6.87 0.90
C THR A 62 4.59 5.72 0.83
N ASP A 63 3.49 5.87 1.56
CA ASP A 63 2.30 5.04 1.48
C ASP A 63 1.30 5.55 0.42
N VAL A 64 1.55 6.70 -0.19
CA VAL A 64 0.67 7.29 -1.20
C VAL A 64 0.98 6.66 -2.56
N PRO A 65 -0.01 6.01 -3.23
CA PRO A 65 0.22 5.41 -4.53
C PRO A 65 0.52 6.46 -5.60
N SER A 66 1.79 6.62 -5.99
CA SER A 66 2.19 7.54 -7.07
C SER A 66 2.07 6.91 -8.46
N LEU A 67 2.33 5.60 -8.56
CA LEU A 67 2.38 4.87 -9.83
C LEU A 67 1.06 4.90 -10.60
N GLY A 68 -0.08 4.79 -9.90
CA GLY A 68 -1.39 4.81 -10.53
C GLY A 68 -1.70 6.10 -11.28
N ALA A 69 -1.29 7.26 -10.72
CA ALA A 69 -1.46 8.56 -11.34
C ALA A 69 -0.54 8.73 -12.56
N VAL A 70 0.70 8.24 -12.47
CA VAL A 70 1.67 8.23 -13.57
C VAL A 70 1.15 7.40 -14.73
N ILE A 71 0.70 6.16 -14.48
CA ILE A 71 0.11 5.29 -15.50
C ILE A 71 -1.14 5.93 -16.10
N ALA A 72 -2.04 6.46 -15.26
CA ALA A 72 -3.27 7.08 -15.76
C ALA A 72 -2.98 8.29 -16.67
N LYS A 73 -1.95 9.08 -16.37
CA LYS A 73 -1.51 10.17 -17.26
C LYS A 73 -0.95 9.61 -18.57
N ALA A 74 -0.02 8.67 -18.52
CA ALA A 74 0.58 8.07 -19.72
C ALA A 74 -0.45 7.41 -20.64
N THR A 75 -1.41 6.66 -20.08
CA THR A 75 -2.52 6.05 -20.81
C THR A 75 -3.34 7.10 -21.56
N ARG A 76 -3.71 8.20 -20.89
CA ARG A 76 -4.46 9.30 -21.52
C ARG A 76 -3.66 9.99 -22.63
N ASP A 77 -2.40 10.34 -22.34
CA ASP A 77 -1.54 11.07 -23.28
C ASP A 77 -1.25 10.23 -24.55
N SER A 78 -1.27 8.90 -24.44
CA SER A 78 -1.11 7.97 -25.56
C SER A 78 -2.42 7.53 -26.23
N GLY A 79 -3.57 8.07 -25.79
CA GLY A 79 -4.88 7.70 -26.34
C GLY A 79 -5.26 6.22 -26.16
N LEU A 80 -4.64 5.54 -25.20
CA LEU A 80 -4.90 4.13 -24.92
C LEU A 80 -6.18 3.98 -24.09
N GLU A 81 -6.94 2.92 -24.35
CA GLU A 81 -8.09 2.57 -23.54
C GLU A 81 -7.66 2.09 -22.15
N ARG A 82 -8.33 2.57 -21.11
CA ARG A 82 -8.16 2.06 -19.75
C ARG A 82 -9.30 1.12 -19.41
N LEU A 83 -8.96 -0.16 -19.21
CA LEU A 83 -9.87 -1.13 -18.64
C LEU A 83 -9.98 -0.90 -17.12
N ASP A 84 -11.19 -0.64 -16.62
CA ASP A 84 -11.43 -0.52 -15.18
C ASP A 84 -11.66 -1.91 -14.57
N ALA A 85 -10.60 -2.47 -13.99
CA ALA A 85 -10.60 -3.78 -13.34
C ALA A 85 -10.87 -3.70 -11.82
N ARG A 86 -11.44 -2.58 -11.32
CA ARG A 86 -11.72 -2.39 -9.90
C ARG A 86 -13.06 -3.00 -9.52
N TYR A 87 -13.08 -3.74 -8.41
CA TYR A 87 -14.32 -4.07 -7.74
C TYR A 87 -14.93 -2.82 -7.09
N SER A 88 -16.21 -2.57 -7.39
CA SER A 88 -16.99 -1.49 -6.78
C SER A 88 -18.12 -2.09 -5.96
N LEU A 89 -18.34 -1.58 -4.75
CA LEU A 89 -19.51 -1.96 -3.97
C LEU A 89 -20.79 -1.55 -4.73
N PRO A 90 -21.86 -2.35 -4.68
CA PRO A 90 -23.13 -1.99 -5.30
C PRO A 90 -23.64 -0.60 -4.84
N ASN A 91 -23.98 0.26 -5.81
CA ASN A 91 -24.26 1.69 -5.60
C ASN A 91 -25.37 1.97 -4.56
N ASP A 92 -26.42 1.15 -4.53
CA ASP A 92 -27.58 1.34 -3.64
C ASP A 92 -27.21 1.21 -2.16
N ASN A 93 -26.11 0.52 -1.88
CA ASN A 93 -25.67 0.21 -0.52
C ASN A 93 -24.54 1.14 -0.02
N LEU A 94 -23.90 1.92 -0.91
CA LEU A 94 -22.76 2.78 -0.54
C LEU A 94 -23.16 3.89 0.43
N ARG A 95 -24.30 4.56 0.20
CA ARG A 95 -24.76 5.64 1.10
C ARG A 95 -25.11 5.14 2.50
N ARG A 96 -25.63 3.91 2.57
CA ARG A 96 -25.95 3.23 3.83
C ARG A 96 -24.66 2.84 4.55
N ALA A 97 -23.75 2.18 3.84
CA ALA A 97 -22.44 1.81 4.37
C ALA A 97 -21.66 2.99 4.95
N LEU A 98 -21.66 4.15 4.27
CA LEU A 98 -21.00 5.37 4.77
C LEU A 98 -21.57 5.91 6.09
N LYS A 99 -22.81 5.54 6.45
CA LYS A 99 -23.47 5.97 7.69
C LYS A 99 -23.40 4.91 8.80
N GLU A 100 -23.41 3.64 8.42
CA GLU A 100 -23.67 2.51 9.33
C GLU A 100 -22.45 1.62 9.57
N PHE A 101 -21.34 1.81 8.86
CA PHE A 101 -20.16 0.99 9.11
C PHE A 101 -19.69 1.17 10.55
N ASP A 102 -19.44 0.04 11.20
CA ASP A 102 -18.84 0.00 12.52
C ASP A 102 -17.64 -0.95 12.52
N VAL A 103 -16.60 -0.53 13.23
CA VAL A 103 -15.40 -1.32 13.43
C VAL A 103 -15.32 -1.61 14.92
N ALA A 104 -15.33 -2.89 15.27
CA ALA A 104 -15.28 -3.32 16.66
C ALA A 104 -14.03 -2.76 17.37
N ALA A 105 -14.21 -2.32 18.62
CA ALA A 105 -13.18 -1.62 19.37
C ALA A 105 -11.95 -2.49 19.67
N ASP A 106 -12.16 -3.80 19.83
CA ASP A 106 -11.10 -4.79 20.01
C ASP A 106 -10.23 -4.94 18.74
N ALA A 107 -10.85 -5.07 17.57
CA ALA A 107 -10.14 -5.14 16.29
C ALA A 107 -9.38 -3.84 15.98
N ASP A 108 -9.98 -2.70 16.33
CA ASP A 108 -9.36 -1.38 16.23
C ASP A 108 -8.10 -1.27 17.11
N ALA A 109 -8.19 -1.61 18.40
CA ALA A 109 -7.06 -1.61 19.32
C ALA A 109 -5.97 -2.61 18.89
N GLN A 110 -6.35 -3.79 18.42
CA GLN A 110 -5.41 -4.81 17.93
C GLN A 110 -4.66 -4.35 16.68
N CYS A 111 -5.29 -3.54 15.82
CA CYS A 111 -4.62 -2.95 14.66
C CYS A 111 -3.44 -2.05 15.06
N LEU A 112 -3.61 -1.24 16.12
CA LEU A 112 -2.52 -0.46 16.67
C LEU A 112 -1.43 -1.35 17.25
N ASP A 113 -1.79 -2.29 18.12
CA ASP A 113 -0.84 -3.16 18.82
C ASP A 113 0.05 -3.93 17.84
N ARG A 114 -0.55 -4.58 16.84
CA ARG A 114 0.21 -5.28 15.78
C ARG A 114 1.13 -4.35 15.01
N THR A 115 0.67 -3.15 14.67
CA THR A 115 1.50 -2.17 13.97
C THR A 115 2.71 -1.78 14.81
N LEU A 116 2.54 -1.55 16.11
CA LEU A 116 3.64 -1.22 17.03
C LEU A 116 4.67 -2.36 17.11
N ASP A 117 4.22 -3.61 17.08
CA ASP A 117 5.09 -4.79 17.17
C ASP A 117 5.96 -4.99 15.93
N VAL A 118 5.43 -4.72 14.73
CA VAL A 118 6.12 -5.03 13.47
C VAL A 118 6.80 -3.84 12.80
N LEU A 119 6.47 -2.61 13.21
CA LEU A 119 6.89 -1.39 12.51
C LEU A 119 8.41 -1.31 12.35
N GLN A 120 9.17 -1.59 13.41
CA GLN A 120 10.63 -1.50 13.36
C GLN A 120 11.22 -2.51 12.36
N ALA A 121 10.78 -3.77 12.40
CA ALA A 121 11.24 -4.80 11.46
C ALA A 121 10.85 -4.46 10.01
N TYR A 122 9.65 -3.91 9.79
CA TYR A 122 9.24 -3.43 8.47
C TYR A 122 10.16 -2.31 7.96
N LEU A 123 10.56 -1.36 8.82
CA LEU A 123 11.44 -0.25 8.44
C LEU A 123 12.90 -0.68 8.18
N GLU A 124 13.33 -1.82 8.71
CA GLU A 124 14.63 -2.43 8.36
C GLU A 124 14.58 -3.12 6.99
N PHE A 125 13.43 -3.69 6.65
CA PHE A 125 13.19 -4.35 5.36
C PHE A 125 12.94 -3.35 4.21
N ALA A 126 12.01 -2.41 4.40
CA ALA A 126 11.39 -1.69 3.29
C ALA A 126 12.34 -0.83 2.45
N PRO A 127 13.29 -0.07 3.02
CA PRO A 127 14.26 0.70 2.25
C PRO A 127 15.16 -0.20 1.39
N VAL A 128 15.64 -1.32 1.94
CA VAL A 128 16.52 -2.27 1.24
C VAL A 128 15.80 -2.88 0.04
N ALA A 129 14.54 -3.29 0.23
CA ALA A 129 13.73 -3.84 -0.85
C ALA A 129 13.39 -2.77 -1.92
N ALA A 130 13.08 -1.54 -1.50
CA ALA A 130 12.79 -0.45 -2.43
C ALA A 130 14.00 -0.09 -3.30
N GLU A 131 15.19 0.01 -2.72
CA GLU A 131 16.44 0.26 -3.44
C GLU A 131 16.78 -0.87 -4.41
N ALA A 132 16.70 -2.12 -3.95
CA ALA A 132 16.99 -3.28 -4.80
C ALA A 132 16.03 -3.34 -6.00
N TRP A 133 14.74 -3.10 -5.77
CA TRP A 133 13.74 -3.02 -6.84
C TRP A 133 14.04 -1.89 -7.82
N ALA A 134 14.34 -0.68 -7.32
CA ALA A 134 14.64 0.48 -8.15
C ALA A 134 15.91 0.29 -9.01
N ALA A 135 16.91 -0.41 -8.47
CA ALA A 135 18.14 -0.75 -9.19
C ALA A 135 18.01 -1.95 -10.15
N GLY A 136 16.89 -2.68 -10.10
CA GLY A 136 16.73 -3.94 -10.84
C GLY A 136 17.56 -5.10 -10.29
N ASP A 137 18.09 -5.00 -9.07
CA ASP A 137 18.84 -6.06 -8.40
C ASP A 137 17.87 -7.07 -7.77
N ILE A 138 17.42 -8.01 -8.60
CA ILE A 138 16.43 -9.02 -8.20
C ILE A 138 16.98 -9.94 -7.11
N GLN A 139 18.28 -10.23 -7.10
CA GLN A 139 18.86 -11.11 -6.07
C GLN A 139 18.86 -10.40 -4.71
N ARG A 140 19.31 -9.14 -4.65
CA ARG A 140 19.24 -8.35 -3.42
C ARG A 140 17.79 -8.16 -2.95
N TYR A 141 16.84 -8.02 -3.86
CA TYR A 141 15.42 -7.98 -3.51
C TYR A 141 14.97 -9.29 -2.86
N ARG A 142 15.29 -10.44 -3.47
CA ARG A 142 14.96 -11.77 -2.92
C ARG A 142 15.57 -12.00 -1.54
N ASP A 143 16.82 -11.55 -1.33
CA ASP A 143 17.49 -11.68 -0.04
C ASP A 143 16.84 -10.77 1.03
N ALA A 144 16.45 -9.55 0.66
CA ALA A 144 15.73 -8.64 1.56
C ALA A 144 14.36 -9.21 1.98
N GLU A 145 13.65 -9.83 1.04
CA GLU A 145 12.35 -10.46 1.26
C GLU A 145 12.36 -11.57 2.32
N GLN A 146 13.51 -12.21 2.58
CA GLN A 146 13.64 -13.20 3.65
C GLN A 146 13.41 -12.61 5.05
N ARG A 147 13.55 -11.29 5.20
CA ARG A 147 13.33 -10.55 6.45
C ARG A 147 12.00 -9.83 6.48
N TYR A 148 11.14 -10.08 5.48
CA TYR A 148 9.89 -9.37 5.38
C TYR A 148 8.97 -9.66 6.55
N VAL A 149 8.51 -8.60 7.21
CA VAL A 149 7.42 -8.66 8.19
C VAL A 149 6.27 -7.80 7.67
N PRO A 150 5.06 -8.34 7.46
CA PRO A 150 3.96 -7.58 6.89
C PRO A 150 3.41 -6.53 7.86
N ILE A 151 3.19 -5.32 7.33
CA ILE A 151 2.22 -4.38 7.89
C ILE A 151 0.92 -4.57 7.11
N GLU A 152 -0.10 -5.09 7.78
CA GLU A 152 -1.37 -5.50 7.16
C GLU A 152 -2.24 -4.34 6.64
N GLY A 153 -1.88 -3.09 6.93
CA GLY A 153 -2.69 -1.93 6.56
C GLY A 153 -4.11 -2.00 7.15
N CYS A 154 -4.24 -2.59 8.34
CA CYS A 154 -5.51 -2.96 8.96
C CYS A 154 -6.51 -1.79 9.08
N TRP A 155 -6.04 -0.55 9.17
CA TRP A 155 -6.89 0.65 9.15
C TRP A 155 -7.77 0.76 7.89
N ALA A 156 -7.23 0.44 6.72
CA ALA A 156 -7.98 0.43 5.47
C ALA A 156 -8.86 -0.83 5.42
N ARG A 157 -8.30 -1.99 5.79
CA ARG A 157 -8.99 -3.27 5.75
C ARG A 157 -10.24 -3.31 6.63
N LEU A 158 -10.10 -2.98 7.91
CA LEU A 158 -11.22 -2.96 8.87
C LEU A 158 -12.34 -2.03 8.39
N THR A 159 -11.98 -0.83 7.92
CA THR A 159 -12.97 0.13 7.39
C THR A 159 -13.66 -0.42 6.13
N ASN A 160 -12.90 -0.97 5.19
CA ASN A 160 -13.43 -1.50 3.93
C ASN A 160 -14.34 -2.71 4.15
N GLU A 161 -13.93 -3.65 5.01
CA GLU A 161 -14.75 -4.82 5.35
C GLU A 161 -16.01 -4.43 6.11
N ALA A 162 -15.94 -3.49 7.05
CA ALA A 162 -17.11 -2.98 7.74
C ALA A 162 -18.11 -2.35 6.75
N MET A 163 -17.63 -1.51 5.83
CA MET A 163 -18.49 -0.92 4.79
C MET A 163 -19.07 -1.98 3.83
N ALA A 164 -18.28 -2.99 3.46
CA ALA A 164 -18.73 -4.09 2.62
C ALA A 164 -19.84 -4.90 3.29
N ARG A 165 -19.66 -5.27 4.57
CA ARG A 165 -20.67 -6.00 5.35
C ARG A 165 -21.97 -5.19 5.50
N SER A 166 -21.90 -3.90 5.78
CA SER A 166 -23.08 -3.00 5.78
C SER A 166 -23.78 -2.93 4.39
N SER A 167 -23.07 -3.33 3.34
CA SER A 167 -23.57 -3.43 1.97
C SER A 167 -24.02 -4.83 1.55
N GLY A 168 -24.02 -5.81 2.46
CA GLY A 168 -24.36 -7.21 2.18
C GLY A 168 -23.26 -7.99 1.46
N VAL A 169 -22.01 -7.55 1.58
CA VAL A 169 -20.83 -8.22 0.99
C VAL A 169 -19.94 -8.74 2.12
N ASP A 170 -19.85 -10.06 2.26
CA ASP A 170 -19.10 -10.69 3.36
C ASP A 170 -17.58 -10.62 3.16
N ASP A 171 -17.10 -10.89 1.95
CA ASP A 171 -15.67 -10.84 1.58
C ASP A 171 -15.44 -9.90 0.39
N PRO A 172 -15.13 -8.62 0.63
CA PRO A 172 -14.83 -7.69 -0.45
C PRO A 172 -13.49 -7.99 -1.15
N TYR A 173 -12.55 -8.68 -0.51
CA TYR A 173 -11.21 -8.90 -1.06
C TYR A 173 -11.16 -10.06 -2.04
N ALA A 174 -11.90 -11.15 -1.78
CA ALA A 174 -12.11 -12.20 -2.78
C ALA A 174 -12.71 -11.63 -4.08
N ASN A 175 -13.64 -10.68 -3.96
CA ASN A 175 -14.25 -10.00 -5.11
C ASN A 175 -13.30 -9.09 -5.86
N VAL A 176 -12.34 -8.44 -5.18
CA VAL A 176 -11.30 -7.61 -5.83
C VAL A 176 -10.43 -8.47 -6.75
N ASP A 177 -9.86 -9.56 -6.23
CA ASP A 177 -8.96 -10.41 -7.02
C ASP A 177 -9.72 -11.11 -8.16
N ALA A 178 -10.93 -11.60 -7.89
CA ALA A 178 -11.76 -12.24 -8.91
C ALA A 178 -12.17 -11.28 -10.03
N THR A 179 -12.54 -10.04 -9.69
CA THR A 179 -12.90 -8.99 -10.67
C THR A 179 -11.69 -8.66 -11.55
N TRP A 180 -10.52 -8.50 -10.93
CA TRP A 180 -9.29 -8.20 -11.67
C TRP A 180 -8.91 -9.36 -12.61
N LEU A 181 -8.93 -10.61 -12.14
CA LEU A 181 -8.62 -11.77 -12.96
C LEU A 181 -9.60 -11.94 -14.13
N ALA A 182 -10.90 -11.75 -13.88
CA ALA A 182 -11.91 -11.79 -14.94
C ALA A 182 -11.66 -10.72 -16.01
N ALA A 183 -11.32 -9.50 -15.58
CA ALA A 183 -11.00 -8.40 -16.49
C ALA A 183 -9.75 -8.70 -17.32
N VAL A 184 -8.67 -9.18 -16.71
CA VAL A 184 -7.42 -9.53 -17.41
C VAL A 184 -7.63 -10.68 -18.40
N ARG A 185 -8.32 -11.75 -17.99
CA ARG A 185 -8.65 -12.87 -18.89
C ARG A 185 -9.49 -12.42 -20.08
N ASN A 186 -10.45 -11.50 -19.86
CA ASN A 186 -11.23 -10.94 -20.95
C ASN A 186 -10.39 -10.05 -21.87
N ALA A 187 -9.52 -9.20 -21.30
CA ALA A 187 -8.63 -8.34 -22.06
C ALA A 187 -7.72 -9.16 -22.98
N LEU A 188 -7.13 -10.24 -22.46
CA LEU A 188 -6.21 -11.12 -23.19
C LEU A 188 -6.88 -11.93 -24.31
N ARG A 189 -8.19 -12.20 -24.23
CA ARG A 189 -8.93 -12.82 -25.35
C ARG A 189 -9.13 -11.87 -26.52
N ASN A 190 -9.21 -10.57 -26.26
CA ASN A 190 -9.60 -9.56 -27.25
C ASN A 190 -8.43 -8.69 -27.72
N ASN A 191 -7.26 -8.79 -27.07
CA ASN A 191 -6.11 -7.93 -27.35
C ASN A 191 -4.83 -8.76 -27.38
N ALA A 192 -3.96 -8.48 -28.36
CA ALA A 192 -2.65 -9.12 -28.45
C ALA A 192 -1.69 -8.71 -27.31
N THR A 193 -1.86 -7.50 -26.78
CA THR A 193 -1.01 -6.94 -25.72
C THR A 193 -1.88 -6.27 -24.67
N VAL A 194 -1.65 -6.59 -23.40
CA VAL A 194 -2.29 -5.96 -22.25
C VAL A 194 -1.20 -5.51 -21.29
N PHE A 195 -1.26 -4.25 -20.87
CA PHE A 195 -0.37 -3.71 -19.84
C PHE A 195 -1.09 -3.69 -18.49
N SER A 196 -0.47 -4.26 -17.46
CA SER A 196 -0.94 -4.17 -16.08
C SER A 196 0.24 -4.20 -15.12
N THR A 197 0.00 -3.77 -13.88
CA THR A 197 0.95 -3.84 -12.78
C THR A 197 0.50 -4.88 -11.75
N LEU A 198 1.45 -5.60 -11.16
CA LEU A 198 1.25 -6.51 -10.04
C LEU A 198 2.26 -6.18 -8.94
N PRO A 199 1.99 -6.55 -7.66
CA PRO A 199 2.99 -6.45 -6.61
C PRO A 199 4.27 -7.19 -7.00
N ALA A 200 5.43 -6.55 -6.81
CA ALA A 200 6.74 -7.12 -7.13
C ALA A 200 6.94 -8.49 -6.47
N ARG A 201 6.58 -8.59 -5.18
CA ARG A 201 6.61 -9.84 -4.42
C ARG A 201 5.82 -10.96 -5.09
N ASP A 202 4.60 -10.69 -5.56
CA ASP A 202 3.75 -11.71 -6.19
C ASP A 202 4.43 -12.29 -7.42
N LEU A 203 4.99 -11.43 -8.27
CA LEU A 203 5.74 -11.85 -9.46
C LEU A 203 6.97 -12.69 -9.12
N ILE A 204 7.75 -12.24 -8.12
CA ILE A 204 9.03 -12.84 -7.72
C ILE A 204 8.86 -14.17 -7.00
N ASN A 205 7.86 -14.27 -6.12
CA ASN A 205 7.60 -15.43 -5.26
C ASN A 205 6.50 -16.35 -5.81
N ALA A 206 5.88 -15.99 -6.95
CA ALA A 206 4.79 -16.74 -7.54
C ALA A 206 3.60 -16.89 -6.58
N THR A 207 3.19 -15.79 -5.95
CA THR A 207 2.07 -15.72 -5.00
C THR A 207 0.94 -14.85 -5.55
N GLY A 208 -0.20 -14.81 -4.83
CA GLY A 208 -1.31 -13.91 -5.14
C GLY A 208 -1.80 -14.03 -6.59
N LEU A 209 -2.02 -12.89 -7.24
CA LEU A 209 -2.50 -12.81 -8.61
C LEU A 209 -1.51 -13.40 -9.63
N ALA A 210 -0.19 -13.33 -9.34
CA ALA A 210 0.82 -13.92 -10.21
C ALA A 210 0.76 -15.45 -10.21
N LYS A 211 0.43 -16.06 -9.05
CA LYS A 211 0.17 -17.51 -9.00
C LYS A 211 -1.03 -17.87 -9.87
N ALA A 212 -2.14 -17.15 -9.73
CA ALA A 212 -3.35 -17.43 -10.50
C ALA A 212 -3.10 -17.36 -12.02
N LEU A 213 -2.30 -16.41 -12.49
CA LEU A 213 -1.89 -16.34 -13.90
C LEU A 213 -1.00 -17.54 -14.30
N ARG A 214 -0.07 -17.98 -13.44
CA ARG A 214 0.72 -19.19 -13.76
C ARG A 214 -0.14 -20.44 -13.84
N ASP A 215 -1.13 -20.56 -12.95
CA ASP A 215 -2.10 -21.66 -12.97
C ASP A 215 -2.96 -21.64 -14.25
N ASP A 216 -3.21 -20.45 -14.82
CA ASP A 216 -3.84 -20.27 -16.14
C ASP A 216 -2.89 -20.58 -17.33
N GLY A 217 -1.63 -20.94 -17.06
CA GLY A 217 -0.64 -21.29 -18.07
C GLY A 217 0.25 -20.14 -18.54
N PHE A 218 0.19 -18.96 -17.90
CA PHE A 218 1.07 -17.85 -18.25
C PHE A 218 2.49 -18.05 -17.67
N ALA A 219 3.50 -17.74 -18.49
CA ALA A 219 4.90 -17.71 -18.07
C ALA A 219 5.37 -16.26 -17.85
N VAL A 220 6.22 -16.06 -16.86
CA VAL A 220 6.90 -14.77 -16.65
C VAL A 220 8.20 -14.79 -17.44
N THR A 221 8.32 -13.90 -18.42
CA THR A 221 9.55 -13.70 -19.19
C THR A 221 10.08 -12.30 -18.93
N PRO A 222 11.36 -12.15 -18.53
CA PRO A 222 11.99 -10.85 -18.43
C PRO A 222 11.97 -10.16 -19.80
N LEU A 223 11.48 -8.92 -19.85
CA LEU A 223 11.46 -8.13 -21.09
C LEU A 223 12.87 -7.63 -21.48
N PHE A 224 13.78 -7.56 -20.51
CA PHE A 224 15.16 -7.13 -20.70
C PHE A 224 16.07 -8.13 -19.98
N THR A 225 16.91 -8.86 -20.73
CA THR A 225 17.90 -9.79 -20.18
C THR A 225 19.27 -9.13 -19.97
N ASP A 226 19.47 -7.96 -20.57
CA ASP A 226 20.72 -7.20 -20.47
C ASP A 226 20.53 -6.04 -19.48
N VAL A 227 20.82 -6.27 -18.21
CA VAL A 227 21.13 -5.16 -17.29
C VAL A 227 22.60 -4.82 -17.55
N PRO A 228 22.93 -3.62 -18.06
CA PRO A 228 24.33 -3.20 -18.07
C PRO A 228 24.78 -3.18 -16.62
N THR A 229 25.74 -4.05 -16.26
CA THR A 229 26.46 -3.94 -14.99
C THR A 229 26.96 -2.51 -14.88
N GLN A 230 26.32 -1.68 -14.05
CA GLN A 230 26.87 -0.39 -13.65
C GLN A 230 28.02 -0.68 -12.68
N SER A 231 29.13 -1.13 -13.26
CA SER A 231 30.44 -1.11 -12.64
C SER A 231 30.88 0.35 -12.58
N GLY A 232 30.33 1.10 -11.64
CA GLY A 232 30.64 2.52 -11.50
C GLY A 232 29.82 3.17 -10.40
N THR A 233 30.33 3.16 -9.17
CA THR A 233 29.95 4.12 -8.14
C THR A 233 30.24 5.53 -8.65
N SER A 234 29.24 6.16 -9.27
CA SER A 234 29.15 7.62 -9.30
C SER A 234 27.81 7.99 -8.70
N THR A 235 27.85 8.49 -7.47
CA THR A 235 26.75 9.22 -6.88
C THR A 235 26.36 10.33 -7.86
N PRO A 236 25.09 10.41 -8.33
CA PRO A 236 24.71 11.49 -9.22
C PRO A 236 24.92 12.82 -8.48
N ASP A 237 25.66 13.75 -9.09
CA ASP A 237 25.79 15.11 -8.54
C ASP A 237 24.36 15.65 -8.31
N PRO A 238 24.01 16.07 -7.08
CA PRO A 238 22.68 16.59 -6.77
C PRO A 238 22.25 17.75 -7.68
N ARG A 239 23.20 18.45 -8.31
CA ARG A 239 22.92 19.47 -9.34
C ARG A 239 22.39 18.89 -10.65
N THR A 240 22.80 17.68 -11.02
CA THR A 240 22.35 16.99 -12.24
C THR A 240 20.94 16.42 -12.06
N ALA A 241 20.63 15.87 -10.88
CA ALA A 241 19.29 15.40 -10.55
C ALA A 241 18.27 16.57 -10.48
N ALA A 242 18.67 17.71 -9.89
CA ALA A 242 17.84 18.92 -9.86
C ALA A 242 17.61 19.51 -11.26
N LYS A 243 18.61 19.44 -12.15
CA LYS A 243 18.49 19.90 -13.54
C LYS A 243 17.54 19.01 -14.35
N LEU A 244 17.62 17.69 -14.19
CA LEU A 244 16.72 16.75 -14.86
C LEU A 244 15.26 16.94 -14.41
N ALA A 245 15.03 17.17 -13.11
CA ALA A 245 13.71 17.47 -12.57
C ALA A 245 13.16 18.81 -13.08
N LYS A 246 14.01 19.82 -13.27
CA LYS A 246 13.64 21.13 -13.80
C LYS A 246 13.35 21.10 -15.31
N ASP A 247 14.14 20.34 -16.07
CA ASP A 247 13.97 20.17 -17.52
C ASP A 247 12.69 19.37 -17.86
N LEU A 248 12.28 18.44 -16.98
CA LEU A 248 11.00 17.73 -17.09
C LEU A 248 9.79 18.61 -16.71
N ALA A 249 9.97 19.58 -15.81
CA ALA A 249 8.92 20.52 -15.42
C ALA A 249 8.68 21.64 -16.44
N GLN A 250 9.63 21.92 -17.33
CA GLN A 250 9.55 23.00 -18.32
C GLN A 250 9.06 22.56 -19.71
N ARG A 251 8.76 21.28 -19.90
CA ARG A 251 8.16 20.74 -21.15
C ARG A 251 6.63 20.64 -21.10
N HIS A 252 5.98 21.43 -20.26
CA HIS A 252 4.54 21.64 -20.23
C HIS A 252 4.22 23.14 -20.28
#